data_AF-A0A7V9GGV8-F1
#
_entry.id   AF-A0A7V9GGV8-F1
#
_cell.length_a   1.000
_cell.length_b   1.000
_cell.length_c   1.000
_cell.angle_alpha   90.00
_cell.angle_beta   90.00
_cell.angle_gamma   90.00
#
_symmetry.space_group_name_H-M   'P 1'
#
loop_
_entity.id
_entity.type
_entity.pdbx_description
1 polymer ?
#
loop_
_entity_poly.entity_id
_entity_poly.type
_entity_poly.pdbx_seq_one_letter_code
_entity_poly.pdbx_strand_id
1 'polypeptide(L)' 'MLAADTSPEAHRVQCAIWRRMTPSERVRAAADMSEDARRITLAGIAHRRPELSPRQRLHELVRLMHGVALPVEPSG' A
#
# COMPACT_ATOMS: atom_id res chain seq x y z
N MET A 1 3.41 9.65 -17.87
CA MET A 1 4.53 8.68 -17.80
C MET A 1 3.91 7.30 -17.84
N LEU A 2 4.29 6.47 -18.82
CA LEU A 2 3.83 5.08 -18.90
C LEU A 2 4.68 4.23 -17.95
N ALA A 3 4.05 3.43 -17.08
CA ALA A 3 4.79 2.49 -16.24
C ALA A 3 5.40 1.37 -17.10
N ALA A 4 6.60 0.91 -16.76
CA ALA A 4 7.37 -0.02 -17.59
C ALA A 4 6.69 -1.40 -17.76
N ASP A 5 5.85 -1.78 -16.81
CA ASP A 5 5.08 -3.03 -16.77
C ASP A 5 3.63 -2.87 -17.28
N THR A 6 3.26 -1.67 -17.75
CA THR A 6 1.89 -1.39 -18.21
C THR A 6 1.87 -1.25 -19.74
N SER A 7 1.04 -2.07 -20.40
CA SER A 7 0.86 -1.95 -21.85
C SER A 7 0.23 -0.59 -22.22
N PRO A 8 0.52 -0.04 -23.42
CA PRO A 8 -0.08 1.21 -23.87
C PRO A 8 -1.61 1.19 -23.88
N GLU A 9 -2.21 0.03 -24.14
CA GLU A 9 -3.66 -0.15 -24.11
C GLU A 9 -4.23 -0.06 -22.70
N ALA A 10 -3.63 -0.79 -21.74
CA ALA A 10 -4.04 -0.75 -20.35
C ALA A 10 -3.95 0.68 -19.78
N HIS A 11 -2.88 1.41 -20.11
CA HIS A 11 -2.74 2.81 -19.72
C HIS A 11 -3.85 3.70 -20.32
N ARG A 12 -4.18 3.51 -21.61
CA ARG A 12 -5.26 4.25 -22.27
C ARG A 12 -6.60 4.02 -21.58
N VAL A 13 -6.94 2.77 -21.26
CA VAL A 13 -8.17 2.40 -20.55
C VAL A 13 -8.20 3.02 -19.15
N GLN A 14 -7.12 2.89 -18.38
CA GLN A 14 -7.02 3.47 -17.04
C GLN A 14 -7.21 5.00 -17.06
N CYS A 15 -6.57 5.71 -18.00
CA CYS A 15 -6.75 7.15 -18.15
C CYS A 15 -8.18 7.53 -18.53
N ALA A 16 -8.83 6.76 -19.41
CA ALA A 16 -10.22 7.02 -19.80
C ALA A 16 -11.18 6.86 -18.60
N ILE A 17 -10.98 5.82 -17.78
CA ILE A 17 -11.75 5.59 -16.55
C ILE A 17 -11.52 6.74 -15.56
N TRP A 18 -10.25 7.08 -15.27
CA TRP A 18 -9.91 8.14 -14.32
C TRP A 18 -10.52 9.50 -14.69
N ARG A 19 -10.55 9.83 -15.99
CA ARG A 19 -11.16 11.08 -16.48
C ARG A 19 -12.67 11.13 -16.29
N ARG A 20 -13.36 9.98 -16.28
CA ARG A 20 -14.81 9.87 -16.10
C ARG A 20 -15.22 9.85 -14.62
N MET A 21 -14.31 9.50 -13.72
CA MET A 21 -14.57 9.49 -12.28
C MET A 21 -14.85 10.90 -11.74
N THR A 22 -15.88 10.99 -10.91
CA THR A 22 -16.17 12.12 -10.03
C THR A 22 -15.07 12.29 -8.97
N PRO A 23 -14.98 13.46 -8.30
CA PRO A 23 -14.03 13.66 -7.21
C PRO A 23 -14.15 12.61 -6.09
N SER A 24 -15.37 12.24 -5.70
CA SER A 24 -15.60 11.25 -4.65
C SER A 24 -15.16 9.84 -5.05
N GLU A 25 -15.37 9.44 -6.31
CA GLU A 25 -14.90 8.15 -6.82
C GLU A 25 -13.37 8.08 -6.87
N ARG A 26 -12.70 9.19 -7.21
CA ARG A 26 -11.23 9.27 -7.16
C ARG A 26 -10.70 9.13 -5.73
N VAL A 27 -11.34 9.78 -4.76
CA VAL A 27 -10.97 9.63 -3.34
C VAL A 27 -11.15 8.19 -2.88
N ARG A 28 -12.26 7.54 -3.25
CA ARG A 28 -12.51 6.13 -2.93
C ARG A 28 -11.44 5.23 -3.55
N ALA A 29 -11.16 5.38 -4.85
CA ALA A 29 -10.13 4.61 -5.53
C ALA A 29 -8.75 4.79 -4.88
N ALA A 30 -8.39 6.01 -4.47
CA ALA A 30 -7.14 6.28 -3.77
C ALA A 30 -7.08 5.59 -2.39
N ALA A 31 -8.19 5.59 -1.65
CA ALA A 31 -8.28 4.89 -0.37
C ALA A 31 -8.16 3.37 -0.54
N ASP A 32 -8.84 2.80 -1.53
CA ASP A 32 -8.80 1.37 -1.84
C ASP A 32 -7.38 0.94 -2.23
N MET A 33 -6.72 1.69 -3.13
CA MET A 33 -5.31 1.43 -3.50
C MET A 33 -4.36 1.52 -2.29
N SER A 34 -4.61 2.45 -1.37
CA SER A 34 -3.78 2.60 -0.16
C SER A 34 -3.96 1.41 0.78
N GLU A 35 -5.17 0.90 0.93
CA GLU A 35 -5.46 -0.30 1.71
C GLU A 35 -4.82 -1.55 1.09
N ASP A 36 -4.88 -1.70 -0.24
CA ASP A 36 -4.22 -2.78 -0.95
C ASP A 36 -2.70 -2.74 -0.75
N ALA A 37 -2.08 -1.58 -0.93
CA ALA A 37 -0.65 -1.40 -0.71
C ALA A 37 -0.25 -1.77 0.74
N ARG A 38 -1.07 -1.38 1.73
CA ARG A 38 -0.87 -1.72 3.14
C ARG A 38 -0.94 -3.23 3.37
N ARG A 39 -1.95 -3.91 2.82
CA ARG A 39 -2.14 -5.37 2.95
C ARG A 39 -0.98 -6.14 2.32
N ILE A 40 -0.59 -5.78 1.10
CA ILE A 40 0.53 -6.40 0.38
C ILE A 40 1.83 -6.21 1.16
N THR A 41 2.08 -5.00 1.67
CA THR A 41 3.29 -4.71 2.44
C THR A 41 3.35 -5.52 3.73
N LEU A 42 2.23 -5.61 4.47
CA LEU A 42 2.15 -6.43 5.70
C LEU A 42 2.36 -7.92 5.43
N ALA A 43 1.78 -8.45 4.35
CA ALA A 43 2.01 -9.84 3.95
C ALA A 43 3.48 -10.08 3.62
N GLY A 44 4.12 -9.14 2.91
CA GLY A 44 5.56 -9.18 2.62
C GLY A 44 6.43 -9.13 3.88
N ILE A 45 6.08 -8.30 4.88
CA ILE A 45 6.77 -8.26 6.17
C ILE A 45 6.62 -9.61 6.88
N ALA A 46 5.40 -10.15 6.96
CA ALA A 46 5.13 -11.43 7.59
C ALA A 46 5.91 -12.58 6.94
N HIS A 47 6.02 -12.58 5.62
CA HIS A 47 6.77 -13.57 4.87
C HIS A 47 8.28 -13.50 5.13
N ARG A 48 8.86 -12.28 5.13
CA ARG A 48 10.31 -12.08 5.32
C ARG A 48 10.75 -12.18 6.79
N ARG A 49 9.85 -11.89 7.73
CA ARG A 49 10.12 -11.80 9.17
C ARG A 49 9.02 -12.55 9.95
N PRO A 50 8.95 -13.90 9.81
CA PRO A 50 7.88 -14.69 10.41
C PRO A 50 7.88 -14.61 11.95
N GLU A 51 9.02 -14.33 12.58
CA GLU A 51 9.19 -14.20 14.02
C GLU A 51 8.55 -12.95 14.63
N LEU A 52 8.22 -11.93 13.81
CA LEU A 52 7.57 -10.73 14.31
C LEU A 52 6.12 -11.01 14.67
N SER A 53 5.71 -10.52 15.85
CA SER A 53 4.31 -10.49 16.25
C SER A 53 3.50 -9.56 15.33
N PRO A 54 2.16 -9.70 15.25
CA PRO A 54 1.33 -8.80 14.46
C PRO A 54 1.57 -7.31 14.76
N ARG A 55 1.81 -6.95 16.03
CA ARG A 55 2.10 -5.57 16.44
C ARG A 55 3.46 -5.10 15.94
N GLN A 56 4.49 -5.94 16.04
CA GLN A 56 5.82 -5.61 15.53
C GLN A 56 5.82 -5.43 14.00
N ARG A 57 4.99 -6.21 13.27
CA ARG A 57 4.80 -6.02 11.82
C ARG A 57 4.16 -4.68 11.48
N LEU A 58 3.23 -4.19 12.31
CA LEU A 58 2.66 -2.85 12.17
C LEU A 58 3.70 -1.75 12.42
N HIS A 59 4.56 -1.91 13.43
CA HIS A 59 5.66 -0.96 13.67
C HIS A 59 6.62 -0.91 12.48
N GLU A 60 6.93 -2.07 11.89
CA GLU A 60 7.77 -2.16 10.70
C GLU A 60 7.11 -1.49 9.48
N LEU A 61 5.80 -1.66 9.29
CA LEU A 61 5.05 -0.94 8.28
C LEU A 61 5.14 0.59 8.47
N VAL A 62 4.95 1.08 9.70
CA VAL A 62 5.07 2.52 10.02
C VAL A 62 6.46 3.04 9.71
N ARG A 63 7.50 2.27 10.06
CA ARG A 63 8.89 2.59 9.75
C ARG A 63 9.13 2.70 8.25
N LEU A 64 8.58 1.79 7.44
CA LEU A 64 8.70 1.82 5.98
C LEU A 64 7.94 3.00 5.35
N MET A 65 6.74 3.30 5.83
CA MET A 65 5.89 4.33 5.24
C MET A 65 6.29 5.76 5.64
N HIS A 66 6.74 5.94 6.88
CA HIS A 66 6.96 7.27 7.47
C HIS A 66 8.41 7.52 7.88
N GLY A 67 9.29 6.51 7.82
CA GLY A 67 10.68 6.64 8.28
C GLY A 67 10.82 6.75 9.80
N VAL A 68 9.73 6.56 10.56
CA VAL A 68 9.70 6.70 12.02
C VAL A 68 9.68 5.33 12.67
N ALA A 69 10.63 5.06 13.56
CA ALA A 69 10.60 3.89 14.41
C ALA A 69 9.70 4.16 15.63
N LEU A 70 8.69 3.32 15.82
CA LEU A 70 7.89 3.33 17.05
C LEU A 70 8.63 2.60 18.17
N PRO A 71 8.50 3.03 19.44
CA PRO A 71 9.06 2.33 20.58
C PRO A 71 8.68 0.85 20.57
N VAL A 72 9.65 0.00 20.87
CA VAL A 72 9.38 -1.43 21.08
C VAL A 72 8.81 -1.56 22.49
N GLU A 73 7.49 -1.66 22.60
CA GLU A 73 6.86 -2.04 23.87
C GLU A 73 7.25 -3.48 24.20
N PRO A 74 7.54 -3.81 25.48
CA PRO A 74 7.88 -5.17 25.87
C PRO A 74 6.73 -6.11 25.53
N SER A 75 7.07 -7.27 24.98
CA SER A 75 6.13 -8.36 24.75
C SER A 75 5.56 -8.80 26.10
N GLY A 76 4.33 -8.38 26.40
CA GLY A 76 3.51 -9.00 27.46
C GLY A 76 3.12 -10.42 27.09
#